data_AF-A0A8R7QZ64-F1
#
_entry.id   AF-A0A8R7QZ64-F1
#
_cell.length_a   1.000
_cell.length_b   1.000
_cell.length_c   1.000
_cell.angle_alpha   90.00
_cell.angle_beta   90.00
_cell.angle_gamma   90.00
#
_symmetry.space_group_name_H-M   'P 1'
#
loop_
_entity.id
_entity.type
_entity.pdbx_description
1 polymer ?
#
loop_
_entity_poly.entity_id
_entity_poly.type
_entity_poly.pdbx_seq_one_letter_code
_entity_poly.pdbx_strand_id
1 'polypeptide(L)'
;MAYHLRSASTPSSPRSNRAEVEEQFQSLSTTISSPSATIDTMCDGLRRLSDIYSCIEKMMCTPSSQVSLCQSLQRAAVEAELGRSLVVLDLCNGMRESFMELKMTVQELLLVHKRGEDVSSQVKAYVRLANKVQKQFKKITKKTASDKNDCRVVMLLAEAREITISLLESTSSIFSKQVEMPKWSLASKTFQRTKVVYQEEQLQALEHSIGDLESGVELLYRRLIQNRVSLLNVLSS
;
A
#
# COMPACT_ATOMS: atom_id res chain seq x y z
N MET A 1 12.73 -51.74 15.85
CA MET A 1 11.81 -50.73 16.43
C MET A 1 12.32 -49.35 16.05
N ALA A 2 11.67 -48.69 15.09
CA ALA A 2 12.05 -47.35 14.64
C ALA A 2 11.37 -46.32 15.55
N TYR A 3 12.16 -45.50 16.24
CA TYR A 3 11.66 -44.40 17.05
C TYR A 3 11.39 -43.19 16.13
N HIS A 4 10.13 -42.79 16.02
CA HIS A 4 9.75 -41.54 15.37
C HIS A 4 10.10 -40.36 16.28
N LEU A 5 11.14 -39.60 15.92
CA LEU A 5 11.39 -38.27 16.47
C LEU A 5 10.32 -37.31 15.94
N ARG A 6 9.34 -36.98 16.77
CA ARG A 6 8.45 -35.84 16.54
C ARG A 6 9.23 -34.55 16.83
N SER A 7 9.44 -33.73 15.81
CA SER A 7 10.00 -32.39 15.96
C SER A 7 9.11 -31.56 16.89
N ALA A 8 9.64 -31.19 18.05
CA ALA A 8 9.02 -30.22 18.93
C ALA A 8 9.27 -28.83 18.34
N SER A 9 8.24 -28.23 17.73
CA SER A 9 8.25 -26.81 17.38
C SER A 9 8.29 -26.00 18.68
N THR A 10 9.39 -25.28 18.89
CA THR A 10 9.50 -24.34 20.01
C THR A 10 8.51 -23.19 19.80
N PRO A 11 7.81 -22.70 20.84
CA PRO A 11 6.97 -21.52 20.72
C PRO A 11 7.84 -20.33 20.30
N SER A 12 7.44 -19.60 19.27
CA SER A 12 8.13 -18.38 18.87
C SER A 12 8.06 -17.36 20.02
N SER A 13 9.23 -16.91 20.48
CA SER A 13 9.32 -15.92 21.55
C SER A 13 8.77 -14.57 21.06
N PRO A 14 8.02 -13.80 21.87
CA PRO A 14 7.58 -12.45 21.52
C PRO A 14 8.73 -11.48 21.17
N ARG A 15 9.97 -11.79 21.59
CA ARG A 15 11.17 -11.04 21.18
C ARG A 15 11.64 -11.37 19.75
N SER A 16 11.38 -12.58 19.26
CA SER A 16 11.70 -13.01 17.89
C SER A 16 10.88 -12.26 16.85
N ASN A 17 9.58 -12.09 17.11
CA ASN A 17 8.66 -11.41 16.18
C ASN A 17 8.99 -9.92 15.99
N ARG A 18 9.66 -9.28 16.95
CA ARG A 18 10.01 -7.86 16.85
C ARG A 18 11.12 -7.62 15.83
N ALA A 19 12.25 -8.30 15.99
CA ALA A 19 13.39 -8.13 15.11
C ALA A 19 13.01 -8.50 13.67
N GLU A 20 12.15 -9.51 13.52
CA GLU A 20 11.56 -9.90 12.24
C GLU A 20 10.70 -8.78 11.63
N VAL A 21 9.82 -8.13 12.40
CA VAL A 21 8.99 -7.01 11.90
C VAL A 21 9.86 -5.78 11.55
N GLU A 22 10.86 -5.46 12.38
CA GLU A 22 11.79 -4.35 12.11
C GLU A 22 12.64 -4.62 10.85
N GLU A 23 13.09 -5.86 10.64
CA GLU A 23 13.77 -6.27 9.41
C GLU A 23 12.83 -6.17 8.20
N GLN A 24 11.57 -6.59 8.35
CA GLN A 24 10.56 -6.43 7.31
C GLN A 24 10.32 -4.95 6.96
N PHE A 25 10.35 -4.05 7.93
CA PHE A 25 10.24 -2.60 7.69
C PHE A 25 11.41 -2.05 6.90
N GLN A 26 12.64 -2.39 7.28
CA GLN A 26 13.84 -1.92 6.56
C GLN A 26 13.88 -2.49 5.13
N SER A 27 13.63 -3.79 4.98
CA SER A 27 13.50 -4.43 3.68
C SER A 27 12.45 -3.71 2.83
N LEU A 28 11.24 -3.53 3.35
CA LEU A 28 10.15 -2.91 2.60
C LEU A 28 10.48 -1.46 2.23
N SER A 29 10.99 -0.66 3.16
CA SER A 29 11.39 0.74 2.95
C SER A 29 12.41 0.88 1.82
N THR A 30 13.42 0.01 1.77
CA THR A 30 14.42 0.01 0.68
C THR A 30 13.81 -0.39 -0.66
N THR A 31 12.93 -1.39 -0.66
CA THR A 31 12.24 -1.87 -1.86
C THR A 31 11.32 -0.80 -2.46
N ILE A 32 10.54 -0.09 -1.64
CA ILE A 32 9.59 0.94 -2.11
C ILE A 32 10.28 2.24 -2.56
N SER A 33 11.47 2.51 -2.03
CA SER A 33 12.25 3.71 -2.35
C SER A 33 13.17 3.50 -3.55
N SER A 34 13.29 2.27 -4.06
CA SER A 34 14.16 1.95 -5.18
C SER A 34 13.72 2.71 -6.45
N PRO A 35 14.65 3.31 -7.21
CA PRO A 35 14.36 3.87 -8.53
C PRO A 35 13.81 2.84 -9.52
N SER A 36 14.08 1.55 -9.30
CA SER A 36 13.60 0.43 -10.12
C SER A 36 12.26 -0.15 -9.64
N ALA A 37 11.62 0.45 -8.62
CA ALA A 37 10.37 -0.05 -8.09
C ALA A 37 9.27 -0.07 -9.16
N THR A 38 8.61 -1.22 -9.28
CA THR A 38 7.54 -1.48 -10.26
C THR A 38 6.18 -1.50 -9.60
N ILE A 39 5.10 -1.62 -10.40
CA ILE A 39 3.75 -1.83 -9.85
C ILE A 39 3.70 -3.12 -9.01
N ASP A 40 4.28 -4.22 -9.49
CA ASP A 40 4.33 -5.48 -8.74
C ASP A 40 5.05 -5.32 -7.39
N THR A 41 6.11 -4.51 -7.36
CA THR A 41 6.83 -4.15 -6.13
C THR A 41 5.91 -3.45 -5.13
N MET A 42 5.02 -2.57 -5.62
CA MET A 42 4.04 -1.89 -4.76
C MET A 42 2.93 -2.84 -4.30
N CYS A 43 2.44 -3.73 -5.17
CA CYS A 43 1.46 -4.77 -4.81
C CYS A 43 1.98 -5.67 -3.69
N ASP A 44 3.22 -6.15 -3.81
CA ASP A 44 3.90 -6.91 -2.76
C ASP A 44 4.01 -6.08 -1.47
N GLY A 45 4.39 -4.81 -1.58
CA GLY A 45 4.47 -3.91 -0.45
C GLY A 45 3.15 -3.74 0.31
N LEU A 46 2.03 -3.61 -0.40
CA LEU A 46 0.69 -3.51 0.20
C LEU A 46 0.30 -4.80 0.95
N ARG A 47 0.63 -5.96 0.36
CA ARG A 47 0.40 -7.27 0.98
C ARG A 47 1.23 -7.40 2.26
N ARG A 48 2.54 -7.15 2.18
CA ARG A 48 3.46 -7.21 3.32
C ARG A 48 3.06 -6.26 4.44
N LEU A 49 2.64 -5.03 4.13
CA LEU A 49 2.11 -4.11 5.17
C LEU A 49 0.86 -4.68 5.84
N SER A 50 -0.05 -5.27 5.08
CA SER A 50 -1.25 -5.89 5.65
C SER A 50 -0.89 -7.01 6.62
N ASP A 51 0.13 -7.83 6.29
CA ASP A 51 0.64 -8.87 7.18
C ASP A 51 1.33 -8.28 8.43
N ILE A 52 2.13 -7.22 8.27
CA ILE A 52 2.77 -6.51 9.37
C ILE A 52 1.73 -5.95 10.34
N TYR A 53 0.72 -5.24 9.86
CA TYR A 53 -0.37 -4.75 10.71
C TYR A 53 -1.13 -5.89 11.39
N SER A 54 -1.26 -7.06 10.75
CA SER A 54 -1.84 -8.26 11.38
C SER A 54 -0.96 -8.78 12.53
N CYS A 55 0.37 -8.75 12.35
CA CYS A 55 1.32 -9.14 13.39
C CYS A 55 1.31 -8.17 14.57
N ILE A 56 1.29 -6.85 14.30
CA ILE A 56 1.20 -5.82 15.33
C ILE A 56 -0.12 -5.95 16.12
N GLU A 57 -1.23 -6.22 15.43
CA GLU A 57 -2.52 -6.51 16.06
C GLU A 57 -2.45 -7.71 17.03
N LYS A 58 -1.82 -8.81 16.61
CA LYS A 58 -1.61 -9.96 17.50
C LYS A 58 -0.74 -9.60 18.71
N MET A 59 0.26 -8.74 18.54
CA MET A 59 1.13 -8.28 19.62
C MET A 59 0.40 -7.41 20.64
N MET A 60 -0.47 -6.50 20.20
CA MET A 60 -1.25 -5.63 21.10
C MET A 60 -2.30 -6.40 21.90
N CYS A 61 -2.83 -7.50 21.36
CA CYS A 61 -3.82 -8.36 22.04
C CYS A 61 -3.22 -9.31 23.09
N THR A 62 -1.90 -9.27 23.34
CA THR A 62 -1.29 -10.06 24.42
C THR A 62 -1.47 -9.39 25.78
N PRO A 63 -1.70 -10.14 26.88
CA PRO A 63 -1.95 -9.55 28.20
C PRO A 63 -0.84 -8.59 28.67
N SER A 64 0.43 -8.90 28.38
CA SER A 64 1.56 -8.05 28.74
C SER A 64 1.59 -6.73 27.97
N SER A 65 1.24 -6.75 26.68
CA SER A 65 1.11 -5.54 25.87
C SER A 65 -0.10 -4.70 26.29
N GLN A 66 -1.23 -5.32 26.61
CA GLN A 66 -2.43 -4.60 27.06
C GLN A 66 -2.17 -3.84 28.36
N VAL A 67 -1.51 -4.48 29.35
CA VAL A 67 -1.13 -3.81 30.60
C VAL A 67 -0.22 -2.61 30.33
N SER A 68 0.74 -2.72 29.40
CA SER A 68 1.62 -1.61 29.01
C SER A 68 0.83 -0.48 28.33
N LEU A 69 -0.03 -0.82 27.37
CA LEU A 69 -0.83 0.14 26.58
C LEU A 69 -1.82 0.92 27.44
N CYS A 70 -2.35 0.31 28.50
CA CYS A 70 -3.29 0.94 29.43
C CYS A 70 -2.59 1.75 30.54
N GLN A 71 -1.26 1.73 30.65
CA GLN A 71 -0.55 2.62 31.57
C GLN A 71 -0.82 4.08 31.19
N SER A 72 -1.15 4.92 32.17
CA SER A 72 -1.51 6.33 31.96
C SER A 72 -0.46 7.11 31.18
N LEU A 73 0.83 6.77 31.33
CA LEU A 73 1.94 7.38 30.59
C LEU A 73 1.93 7.03 29.10
N GLN A 74 1.50 5.83 28.71
CA GLN A 74 1.48 5.37 27.32
C GLN A 74 0.15 5.71 26.62
N ARG A 75 -0.93 5.89 27.37
CA ARG A 75 -2.29 6.15 26.85
C ARG A 75 -2.34 7.33 25.88
N ALA A 76 -1.76 8.47 26.25
CA ALA A 76 -1.73 9.66 25.41
C ALA A 76 -1.03 9.41 24.06
N ALA A 77 0.02 8.58 24.06
CA ALA A 77 0.74 8.25 22.84
C ALA A 77 -0.04 7.28 21.95
N VAL A 78 -0.81 6.36 22.53
CA VAL A 78 -1.76 5.49 21.81
C VAL A 78 -2.88 6.32 21.20
N GLU A 79 -3.45 7.27 21.93
CA GLU A 79 -4.49 8.17 21.43
C GLU A 79 -3.98 9.07 20.29
N ALA A 80 -2.76 9.60 20.42
CA ALA A 80 -2.11 10.34 19.34
C ALA A 80 -1.88 9.47 18.10
N GLU A 81 -1.51 8.20 18.29
CA GLU A 81 -1.34 7.22 17.20
C GLU A 81 -2.67 6.87 16.52
N LEU A 82 -3.75 6.73 17.29
CA LEU A 82 -5.11 6.63 16.77
C LEU A 82 -5.49 7.90 15.99
N GLY A 83 -5.11 9.10 16.43
CA GLY A 83 -5.31 10.31 15.64
C GLY A 83 -4.57 10.24 14.28
N ARG A 84 -3.29 9.89 14.29
CA ARG A 84 -2.45 9.82 13.07
C ARG A 84 -2.87 8.73 12.10
N SER A 85 -3.37 7.59 12.59
CA SER A 85 -3.83 6.51 11.70
C SER A 85 -5.10 6.85 10.91
N LEU A 86 -5.88 7.87 11.31
CA LEU A 86 -6.99 8.38 10.48
C LEU A 86 -6.47 8.98 9.18
N VAL A 87 -5.35 9.71 9.22
CA VAL A 87 -4.75 10.31 8.03
C VAL A 87 -4.42 9.23 7.00
N VAL A 88 -3.92 8.08 7.44
CA VAL A 88 -3.62 6.95 6.54
C VAL A 88 -4.90 6.28 6.01
N LEU A 89 -5.96 6.18 6.81
CA LEU A 89 -7.25 5.69 6.30
C LEU A 89 -7.81 6.60 5.21
N ASP A 90 -7.76 7.92 5.41
CA ASP A 90 -8.22 8.90 4.42
C ASP A 90 -7.40 8.82 3.13
N LEU A 91 -6.08 8.64 3.27
CA LEU A 91 -5.17 8.41 2.14
C LEU A 91 -5.50 7.12 1.39
N CYS A 92 -5.71 6.01 2.10
CA CYS A 92 -6.12 4.73 1.49
C CYS A 92 -7.47 4.86 0.78
N ASN A 93 -8.45 5.55 1.36
CA ASN A 93 -9.74 5.78 0.72
C ASN A 93 -9.59 6.61 -0.57
N GLY A 94 -8.87 7.72 -0.51
CA GLY A 94 -8.60 8.54 -1.69
C GLY A 94 -7.82 7.80 -2.79
N MET A 95 -6.92 6.90 -2.41
CA MET A 95 -6.19 6.05 -3.36
C MET A 95 -7.13 5.05 -4.05
N ARG A 96 -8.03 4.41 -3.30
CA ARG A 96 -9.00 3.47 -3.86
C ARG A 96 -9.91 4.14 -4.89
N GLU A 97 -10.45 5.31 -4.54
CA GLU A 97 -11.27 6.10 -5.47
C GLU A 97 -10.48 6.47 -6.73
N SER A 98 -9.22 6.86 -6.55
CA SER A 98 -8.30 7.17 -7.66
C SER A 98 -8.02 5.98 -8.57
N PHE A 99 -7.79 4.78 -8.01
CA PHE A 99 -7.59 3.57 -8.80
C PHE A 99 -8.85 3.13 -9.53
N MET A 100 -10.01 3.27 -8.90
CA MET A 100 -11.29 3.03 -9.57
C MET A 100 -11.44 3.96 -10.80
N GLU A 101 -11.17 5.26 -10.65
CA GLU A 101 -11.25 6.22 -11.76
C GLU A 101 -10.20 5.94 -12.86
N LEU A 102 -8.96 5.59 -12.47
CA LEU A 102 -7.89 5.22 -13.41
C LEU A 102 -8.25 3.96 -14.20
N LYS A 103 -8.75 2.92 -13.52
CA LYS A 103 -9.19 1.66 -14.13
C LYS A 103 -10.31 1.88 -15.14
N MET A 104 -11.33 2.66 -14.76
CA MET A 104 -12.41 3.03 -15.67
C MET A 104 -11.88 3.76 -16.92
N THR A 105 -10.92 4.66 -16.75
CA THR A 105 -10.31 5.39 -17.88
C THR A 105 -9.51 4.44 -18.80
N VAL A 106 -8.80 3.46 -18.23
CA VAL A 106 -8.07 2.43 -19.00
C VAL A 106 -9.04 1.51 -19.75
N GLN A 107 -10.15 1.12 -19.13
CA GLN A 107 -11.21 0.33 -19.77
C GLN A 107 -11.86 1.11 -20.93
N GLU A 108 -12.16 2.39 -20.75
CA GLU A 108 -12.67 3.24 -21.83
C GLU A 108 -11.66 3.31 -22.99
N LEU A 109 -10.38 3.47 -22.67
CA LEU A 109 -9.32 3.50 -23.68
C LEU A 109 -9.24 2.19 -24.46
N LEU A 110 -9.31 1.04 -23.77
CA LEU A 110 -9.36 -0.28 -24.41
C LEU A 110 -10.57 -0.39 -25.35
N LEU A 111 -11.73 0.13 -24.98
CA LEU A 111 -12.94 0.10 -25.81
C LEU A 111 -12.79 0.96 -27.07
N VAL A 112 -12.31 2.20 -26.93
CA VAL A 112 -12.08 3.13 -28.05
C VAL A 112 -11.04 2.56 -29.00
N HIS A 113 -9.96 1.98 -28.47
CA HIS A 113 -8.92 1.30 -29.24
C HIS A 113 -9.47 0.11 -30.04
N LYS A 114 -10.32 -0.74 -29.42
CA LYS A 114 -10.96 -1.87 -30.10
C LYS A 114 -11.90 -1.45 -31.24
N ARG A 115 -12.50 -0.26 -31.15
CA ARG A 115 -13.33 0.32 -32.23
C ARG A 115 -12.50 0.94 -33.35
N GLY A 116 -11.18 1.07 -33.17
CA GLY A 116 -10.30 1.75 -34.12
C GLY A 116 -10.46 3.27 -34.13
N GLU A 117 -11.01 3.83 -33.04
CA GLU A 117 -11.24 5.26 -32.87
C GLU A 117 -9.97 5.97 -32.33
N ASP A 118 -9.92 7.30 -32.44
CA ASP A 118 -8.80 8.08 -31.90
C ASP A 118 -8.83 8.09 -30.36
N VAL A 119 -7.80 7.53 -29.74
CA VAL A 119 -7.66 7.42 -28.28
C VAL A 119 -7.12 8.70 -27.62
N SER A 120 -6.73 9.73 -28.40
CA SER A 120 -6.03 10.93 -27.91
C SER A 120 -6.70 11.61 -26.71
N SER A 121 -8.03 11.69 -26.68
CA SER A 121 -8.79 12.28 -25.57
C SER A 121 -8.71 11.43 -24.31
N GLN A 122 -8.88 10.11 -24.41
CA GLN A 122 -8.77 9.17 -23.28
C GLN A 122 -7.33 9.12 -22.74
N VAL A 123 -6.32 9.16 -23.62
CA VAL A 123 -4.92 9.32 -23.21
C VAL A 123 -4.76 10.55 -22.32
N LYS A 124 -5.23 11.71 -22.78
CA LYS A 124 -5.15 12.97 -22.03
C LYS A 124 -5.95 12.92 -20.73
N ALA A 125 -7.08 12.21 -20.69
CA ALA A 125 -7.85 12.01 -19.47
C ALA A 125 -7.04 11.21 -18.44
N TYR A 126 -6.48 10.07 -18.84
CA TYR A 126 -5.62 9.23 -18.00
C TYR A 126 -4.41 10.01 -17.47
N VAL A 127 -3.68 10.72 -18.35
CA VAL A 127 -2.53 11.56 -17.96
C VAL A 127 -2.90 12.59 -16.91
N ARG A 128 -4.02 13.32 -17.11
CA ARG A 128 -4.47 14.35 -16.17
C ARG A 128 -4.82 13.73 -14.82
N LEU A 129 -5.49 12.58 -14.83
CA LEU A 129 -5.88 11.87 -13.62
C LEU A 129 -4.66 11.34 -12.86
N ALA A 130 -3.76 10.60 -13.52
CA ALA A 130 -2.55 10.07 -12.89
C ALA A 130 -1.69 11.19 -12.25
N ASN A 131 -1.57 12.33 -12.92
CA ASN A 131 -0.86 13.50 -12.39
C ASN A 131 -1.62 14.20 -11.25
N LYS A 132 -2.96 14.21 -11.28
CA LYS A 132 -3.78 14.73 -10.17
C LYS A 132 -3.59 13.87 -8.92
N VAL A 133 -3.64 12.54 -9.06
CA VAL A 133 -3.40 11.58 -7.99
C VAL A 133 -2.03 11.82 -7.37
N GLN A 134 -0.96 11.82 -8.18
CA GLN A 134 0.39 12.08 -7.68
C GLN A 134 0.51 13.41 -6.90
N LYS A 135 -0.12 14.48 -7.37
CA LYS A 135 -0.10 15.79 -6.69
C LYS A 135 -0.85 15.78 -5.36
N GLN A 136 -1.97 15.05 -5.28
CA GLN A 136 -2.74 14.92 -4.04
C GLN A 136 -1.91 14.23 -2.96
N PHE A 137 -1.25 13.12 -3.29
CA PHE A 137 -0.41 12.38 -2.33
C PHE A 137 0.80 13.19 -1.87
N LYS A 138 1.54 13.86 -2.78
CA LYS A 138 2.67 14.74 -2.42
C LYS A 138 2.30 15.88 -1.47
N LYS A 139 1.06 16.38 -1.52
CA LYS A 139 0.60 17.46 -0.64
C LYS A 139 0.37 16.94 0.78
N ILE A 140 -0.07 15.69 0.93
CA ILE A 140 -0.51 15.13 2.21
C ILE A 140 0.67 14.55 3.01
N THR A 141 1.75 14.08 2.37
CA THR A 141 2.94 13.52 3.04
C THR A 141 3.79 14.53 3.84
N LYS A 142 3.56 15.85 3.71
CA LYS A 142 4.47 16.90 4.22
C LYS A 142 4.56 17.07 5.75
N LYS A 143 4.02 16.18 6.58
CA LYS A 143 4.09 16.38 8.03
C LYS A 143 3.90 15.10 8.85
N THR A 144 5.00 14.56 9.36
CA THR A 144 4.99 13.72 10.57
C THR A 144 6.30 13.91 11.32
N ALA A 145 6.25 14.63 12.44
CA ALA A 145 7.35 14.65 13.38
C ALA A 145 7.31 13.34 14.17
N SER A 146 8.45 12.66 14.27
CA SER A 146 8.60 11.46 15.09
C SER A 146 8.72 11.87 16.55
N ASP A 147 7.67 11.64 17.33
CA ASP A 147 7.75 11.71 18.78
C ASP A 147 8.41 10.44 19.32
N LYS A 148 9.47 10.62 20.10
CA LYS A 148 10.17 9.53 20.78
C LYS A 148 9.21 8.91 21.81
N ASN A 149 8.82 7.66 21.63
CA ASN A 149 7.88 6.95 22.50
C ASN A 149 8.49 5.65 23.00
N ASP A 150 8.30 5.33 24.28
CA ASP A 150 8.78 4.11 24.93
C ASP A 150 7.82 2.91 24.74
N CYS A 151 6.59 3.14 24.27
CA CYS A 151 5.64 2.07 23.97
C CYS A 151 5.98 1.35 22.66
N ARG A 152 6.45 0.11 22.78
CA ARG A 152 6.85 -0.73 21.64
C ARG A 152 5.79 -0.86 20.55
N VAL A 153 4.53 -1.11 20.92
CA VAL A 153 3.43 -1.29 19.95
C VAL A 153 3.19 0.02 19.18
N VAL A 154 3.22 1.15 19.86
CA VAL A 154 3.04 2.46 19.23
C VAL A 154 4.21 2.80 18.30
N MET A 155 5.45 2.45 18.67
CA MET A 155 6.60 2.61 17.77
C MET A 155 6.42 1.82 16.47
N LEU A 156 6.03 0.55 16.56
CA LEU A 156 5.81 -0.30 15.39
C LEU A 156 4.65 0.23 14.51
N LEU A 157 3.57 0.70 15.13
CA LEU A 157 2.45 1.33 14.40
C LEU A 157 2.88 2.61 13.71
N ALA A 158 3.68 3.45 14.37
CA ALA A 158 4.19 4.68 13.78
C ALA A 158 5.10 4.39 12.59
N GLU A 159 6.00 3.40 12.68
CA GLU A 159 6.87 3.01 11.58
C GLU A 159 6.07 2.40 10.41
N ALA A 160 5.12 1.50 10.70
CA ALA A 160 4.21 0.96 9.69
C ALA A 160 3.43 2.07 8.97
N ARG A 161 3.01 3.10 9.71
CA ARG A 161 2.31 4.26 9.17
C ARG A 161 3.19 5.04 8.19
N GLU A 162 4.42 5.39 8.57
CA GLU A 162 5.33 6.13 7.69
C GLU A 162 5.66 5.34 6.41
N ILE A 163 5.87 4.03 6.53
CA ILE A 163 6.11 3.15 5.37
C ILE A 163 4.86 3.06 4.50
N THR A 164 3.67 3.00 5.11
CA THR A 164 2.39 3.02 4.36
C THR A 164 2.27 4.30 3.55
N ILE A 165 2.53 5.47 4.16
CA ILE A 165 2.48 6.76 3.48
C ILE A 165 3.46 6.78 2.31
N SER A 166 4.71 6.35 2.56
CA SER A 166 5.76 6.28 1.54
C SER A 166 5.37 5.36 0.38
N LEU A 167 4.79 4.19 0.66
CA LEU A 167 4.31 3.25 -0.34
C LEU A 167 3.19 3.84 -1.21
N LEU A 168 2.20 4.51 -0.59
CA LEU A 168 1.11 5.17 -1.32
C LEU A 168 1.63 6.30 -2.21
N GLU A 169 2.60 7.07 -1.74
CA GLU A 169 3.26 8.11 -2.53
C GLU A 169 4.04 7.53 -3.72
N SER A 170 4.87 6.51 -3.47
CA SER A 170 5.61 5.80 -4.53
C SER A 170 4.68 5.21 -5.57
N THR A 171 3.59 4.57 -5.15
CA THR A 171 2.58 4.00 -6.06
C THR A 171 1.97 5.06 -6.96
N SER A 172 1.60 6.21 -6.39
CA SER A 172 1.08 7.34 -7.17
C SER A 172 2.11 7.89 -8.16
N SER A 173 3.39 7.91 -7.77
CA SER A 173 4.46 8.34 -8.66
C SER A 173 4.71 7.37 -9.81
N ILE A 174 4.56 6.06 -9.60
CA ILE A 174 4.72 5.06 -10.67
C ILE A 174 3.67 5.29 -11.75
N PHE A 175 2.41 5.54 -11.39
CA PHE A 175 1.37 5.81 -12.39
C PHE A 175 1.59 7.09 -13.18
N SER A 176 2.09 8.15 -12.53
CA SER A 176 2.48 9.37 -13.25
C SER A 176 3.64 9.12 -14.23
N LYS A 177 4.59 8.23 -13.91
CA LYS A 177 5.70 7.86 -14.81
C LYS A 177 5.32 6.85 -15.89
N GLN A 178 4.34 5.98 -15.62
CA GLN A 178 3.83 5.03 -16.61
C GLN A 178 3.21 5.75 -17.82
N VAL A 179 2.83 7.03 -17.63
CA VAL A 179 2.40 7.97 -18.68
C VAL A 179 3.55 8.44 -19.57
N GLU A 180 4.78 8.53 -19.04
CA GLU A 180 5.96 9.03 -19.75
C GLU A 180 6.61 7.97 -20.66
N MET A 181 6.17 6.71 -20.60
CA MET A 181 6.65 5.67 -21.52
C MET A 181 6.27 6.01 -22.98
N PRO A 182 7.25 6.02 -23.91
CA PRO A 182 7.03 6.51 -25.26
C PRO A 182 6.37 5.41 -26.11
N LYS A 183 5.06 5.50 -26.38
CA LYS A 183 4.39 4.78 -27.50
C LYS A 183 2.92 5.12 -27.75
N TRP A 184 2.30 5.99 -26.95
CA TRP A 184 0.92 6.43 -27.22
C TRP A 184 0.89 7.55 -28.28
N SER A 185 2.06 8.11 -28.61
CA SER A 185 2.24 9.08 -29.70
C SER A 185 2.23 8.39 -31.07
N LEU A 186 1.19 8.72 -31.85
CA LEU A 186 1.15 8.85 -33.32
C LEU A 186 2.42 8.40 -34.09
N ALA A 187 2.35 7.23 -34.75
CA ALA A 187 3.14 6.78 -35.92
C ALA A 187 2.93 5.25 -36.06
N SER A 188 2.62 4.57 -37.16
CA SER A 188 2.59 4.86 -38.59
C SER A 188 1.60 3.88 -39.22
N LYS A 189 0.94 4.27 -40.31
CA LYS A 189 -0.12 3.51 -40.99
C LYS A 189 0.30 2.19 -41.67
N THR A 190 1.51 1.69 -41.47
CA THR A 190 2.10 0.64 -42.32
C THR A 190 2.32 -0.72 -41.64
N PHE A 191 2.11 -0.84 -40.32
CA PHE A 191 2.07 -2.15 -39.59
C PHE A 191 0.99 -2.13 -38.50
N GLN A 192 -0.28 -2.00 -38.89
CA GLN A 192 -1.35 -1.72 -37.92
C GLN A 192 -1.73 -2.92 -37.04
N ARG A 193 -1.82 -4.15 -37.57
CA ARG A 193 -2.43 -5.27 -36.84
C ARG A 193 -1.59 -5.77 -35.66
N THR A 194 -0.29 -6.01 -35.85
CA THR A 194 0.61 -6.48 -34.78
C THR A 194 0.87 -5.42 -33.72
N LYS A 195 0.91 -4.14 -34.11
CA LYS A 195 1.08 -3.01 -33.18
C LYS A 195 -0.16 -2.78 -32.31
N VAL A 196 -1.35 -2.94 -32.89
CA VAL A 196 -2.64 -2.84 -32.17
C VAL A 196 -2.76 -3.92 -31.09
N VAL A 197 -2.35 -5.16 -31.38
CA VAL A 197 -2.35 -6.29 -30.41
C VAL A 197 -1.39 -6.02 -29.26
N TYR A 198 -0.15 -5.61 -29.56
CA TYR A 198 0.85 -5.29 -28.53
C TYR A 198 0.41 -4.15 -27.59
N GLN A 199 -0.28 -3.14 -28.12
CA GLN A 199 -0.77 -2.02 -27.32
C GLN A 199 -1.99 -2.39 -26.47
N GLU A 200 -2.85 -3.29 -26.96
CA GLU A 200 -3.96 -3.83 -26.20
C GLU A 200 -3.48 -4.68 -25.01
N GLU A 201 -2.52 -5.58 -25.23
CA GLU A 201 -1.91 -6.40 -24.16
C GLU A 201 -1.30 -5.53 -23.05
N GLN A 202 -0.63 -4.43 -23.41
CA GLN A 202 -0.09 -3.49 -22.43
C GLN A 202 -1.17 -2.76 -21.62
N LEU A 203 -2.29 -2.39 -22.25
CA LEU A 203 -3.41 -1.76 -21.54
C LEU A 203 -4.15 -2.75 -20.64
N GLN A 204 -4.32 -4.00 -21.07
CA GLN A 204 -4.91 -5.05 -20.24
C GLN A 204 -4.01 -5.37 -19.03
N ALA A 205 -2.69 -5.42 -19.23
CA ALA A 205 -1.74 -5.58 -18.13
C ALA A 205 -1.83 -4.40 -17.16
N LEU A 206 -1.91 -3.16 -17.65
CA LEU A 206 -2.08 -1.97 -16.81
C LEU A 206 -3.41 -2.00 -16.03
N GLU A 207 -4.52 -2.39 -16.68
CA GLU A 207 -5.82 -2.54 -16.03
C GLU A 207 -5.76 -3.56 -14.89
N HIS A 208 -5.12 -4.71 -15.14
CA HIS A 208 -4.94 -5.76 -14.14
C HIS A 208 -4.10 -5.26 -12.96
N SER A 209 -2.96 -4.62 -13.26
CA SER A 209 -2.09 -4.02 -12.25
C SER A 209 -2.80 -2.95 -11.39
N ILE A 210 -3.65 -2.12 -11.99
CA ILE A 210 -4.49 -1.17 -11.23
C ILE A 210 -5.46 -1.92 -10.32
N GLY A 211 -6.07 -3.00 -10.82
CA GLY A 211 -6.98 -3.85 -10.03
C GLY A 211 -6.31 -4.55 -8.85
N ASP A 212 -5.08 -5.02 -9.02
CA ASP A 212 -4.29 -5.63 -7.93
C ASP A 212 -3.96 -4.61 -6.85
N LEU A 213 -3.58 -3.39 -7.24
CA LEU A 213 -3.31 -2.30 -6.31
C LEU A 213 -4.59 -1.83 -5.60
N GLU A 214 -5.71 -1.70 -6.32
CA GLU A 214 -7.02 -1.41 -5.75
C GLU A 214 -7.37 -2.41 -4.65
N SER A 215 -7.20 -3.70 -4.93
CA SER A 215 -7.44 -4.79 -3.99
C SER A 215 -6.46 -4.77 -2.81
N GLY A 216 -5.18 -4.49 -3.07
CA GLY A 216 -4.15 -4.38 -2.04
C GLY A 216 -4.37 -3.22 -1.08
N VAL A 217 -4.76 -2.04 -1.59
CA VAL A 217 -5.11 -0.89 -0.74
C VAL A 217 -6.38 -1.17 0.05
N GLU A 218 -7.37 -1.85 -0.55
CA GLU A 218 -8.58 -2.24 0.17
C GLU A 218 -8.29 -3.22 1.32
N LEU A 219 -7.44 -4.21 1.09
CA LEU A 219 -6.99 -5.12 2.14
C LEU A 219 -6.32 -4.36 3.30
N LEU A 220 -5.40 -3.45 2.96
CA LEU A 220 -4.70 -2.62 3.92
C LEU A 220 -5.65 -1.70 4.70
N TYR A 221 -6.61 -1.06 4.02
CA TYR A 221 -7.63 -0.21 4.62
C TYR A 221 -8.44 -0.97 5.69
N ARG A 222 -8.92 -2.18 5.35
CA ARG A 222 -9.63 -3.04 6.32
C ARG A 222 -8.75 -3.42 7.50
N ARG A 223 -7.48 -3.74 7.26
CA ARG A 223 -6.53 -4.10 8.32
C ARG A 223 -6.22 -2.94 9.26
N LEU A 224 -6.13 -1.72 8.72
CA LEU A 224 -5.98 -0.49 9.51
C LEU A 224 -7.19 -0.25 10.40
N ILE A 225 -8.42 -0.44 9.90
CA ILE A 225 -9.64 -0.37 10.72
C ILE A 225 -9.59 -1.39 11.85
N GLN A 226 -9.23 -2.64 11.56
CA GLN A 226 -9.11 -3.69 12.57
C GLN A 226 -8.11 -3.31 13.67
N ASN A 227 -6.91 -2.84 13.29
CA ASN A 227 -5.90 -2.38 14.25
C ASN A 227 -6.43 -1.26 15.16
N ARG A 228 -7.14 -0.29 14.59
CA ARG A 228 -7.74 0.80 15.37
C ARG A 228 -8.79 0.30 16.34
N VAL A 229 -9.69 -0.59 15.91
CA VAL A 229 -10.70 -1.19 16.78
C VAL A 229 -10.02 -1.96 17.91
N SER A 230 -8.99 -2.76 17.61
CA SER A 230 -8.21 -3.50 18.61
C SER A 230 -7.56 -2.56 19.64
N LEU A 231 -6.95 -1.45 19.21
CA LEU A 231 -6.41 -0.42 20.12
C LEU A 231 -7.50 0.24 20.98
N LEU A 232 -8.63 0.61 20.39
CA LEU A 232 -9.74 1.23 21.12
C LEU A 232 -10.32 0.28 22.17
N ASN A 233 -10.43 -1.01 21.85
CA ASN A 233 -10.88 -2.04 22.79
C ASN A 233 -9.90 -2.18 23.95
N VAL A 234 -8.59 -2.18 23.68
CA VAL A 234 -7.55 -2.21 24.74
C VAL A 234 -7.66 -0.99 25.63
N LEU A 235 -7.84 0.21 25.06
CA LEU A 235 -7.99 1.45 25.85
C LEU A 235 -9.27 1.49 26.69
N SER A 236 -10.30 0.72 26.32
CA SER A 236 -11.60 0.68 27.00
C SER A 236 -11.73 -0.47 28.01
N SER A 237 -10.72 -1.36 28.06
CA SER A 237 -10.64 -2.50 29.00
C SER A 237 -9.96 -2.09 30.30
#